data_AF-A0AAE6BTF2-F1
#
_entry.id   AF-A0AAE6BTF2-F1
#
_cell.length_a   1.000
_cell.length_b   1.000
_cell.length_c   1.000
_cell.angle_alpha   90.00
_cell.angle_beta   90.00
_cell.angle_gamma   90.00
#
_symmetry.space_group_name_H-M   'P 1'
#
loop_
_entity.id
_entity.type
_entity.pdbx_description
1 polymer ?
#
loop_
_entity_poly.entity_id
_entity_poly.type
_entity_poly.pdbx_seq_one_letter_code
_entity_poly.pdbx_strand_id
1 'polypeptide(L)'
;MKQQVTNFGRFYSAFNKLTIHGERDDTRRQFVLQYTGGRTDSLKEITRSEYNALCVGIEALTGSHDELKRRRSIVLKLMQELDVDTTDWAQINDFCRHPRIAGQPFGKLTIDDLMALATKLRSIKRKGWQRKKDEPASATPQQHITYLINLAGNGMKS
;
A
#
# COMPACT_ATOMS: atom_id res chain seq x y z
N MET A 1 -14.07 -22.33 -22.53
CA MET A 1 -13.65 -23.07 -21.31
C MET A 1 -13.77 -22.16 -20.11
N LYS A 2 -14.45 -22.58 -19.04
CA LYS A 2 -14.48 -21.80 -17.78
C LYS A 2 -13.07 -21.89 -17.15
N GLN A 3 -12.40 -20.75 -17.03
CA GLN A 3 -11.04 -20.69 -16.48
C GLN A 3 -11.06 -21.13 -15.01
N GLN A 4 -10.34 -22.20 -14.70
CA GLN A 4 -10.23 -22.73 -13.34
C GLN A 4 -9.21 -21.90 -12.53
N VAL A 5 -9.48 -21.75 -11.23
CA VAL A 5 -8.58 -21.04 -10.32
C VAL A 5 -7.55 -22.02 -9.76
N THR A 6 -6.26 -21.71 -9.92
CA THR A 6 -5.16 -22.57 -9.44
C THR A 6 -4.37 -21.96 -8.27
N ASN A 7 -4.54 -20.66 -8.00
CA ASN A 7 -3.90 -19.96 -6.89
C ASN A 7 -4.97 -19.41 -5.94
N PHE A 8 -4.90 -19.84 -4.68
CA PHE A 8 -5.86 -19.48 -3.63
C PHE A 8 -5.28 -18.55 -2.56
N GLY A 9 -4.10 -17.96 -2.78
CA GLY A 9 -3.42 -17.13 -1.78
C GLY A 9 -4.24 -15.94 -1.32
N ARG A 10 -4.97 -15.28 -2.23
CA ARG A 10 -5.86 -14.14 -1.89
C ARG A 10 -6.93 -14.57 -0.88
N PHE A 11 -7.65 -15.65 -1.19
CA PHE A 11 -8.64 -16.24 -0.28
C PHE A 11 -8.05 -16.49 1.11
N TYR A 12 -6.94 -17.25 1.21
CA TYR A 12 -6.37 -17.60 2.52
C TYR A 12 -5.83 -16.38 3.27
N SER A 13 -5.30 -15.37 2.56
CA SER A 13 -4.82 -14.13 3.18
C SER A 13 -5.92 -13.32 3.87
N ALA A 14 -7.14 -13.34 3.31
CA ALA A 14 -8.29 -12.66 3.89
C ALA A 14 -8.98 -13.56 4.92
N PHE A 15 -9.20 -14.83 4.58
CA PHE A 15 -9.85 -15.82 5.44
C PHE A 15 -9.13 -16.00 6.79
N ASN A 16 -7.79 -15.98 6.79
CA ASN A 16 -7.00 -16.10 8.03
C ASN A 16 -7.13 -14.91 8.99
N LYS A 17 -7.67 -13.78 8.53
CA LYS A 17 -7.93 -12.60 9.37
C LYS A 17 -9.31 -12.63 10.03
N LEU A 18 -10.20 -13.54 9.61
CA LEU A 18 -11.52 -13.68 10.22
C LEU A 18 -11.39 -14.31 11.61
N THR A 19 -12.12 -13.75 12.57
CA THR A 19 -12.38 -14.43 13.85
C THR A 19 -13.44 -15.49 13.59
N ILE A 20 -13.03 -16.76 13.58
CA ILE A 20 -13.91 -17.89 13.31
C ILE A 20 -14.21 -18.61 14.63
N HIS A 21 -15.50 -18.73 14.95
CA HIS A 21 -15.99 -19.53 16.07
C HIS A 21 -16.38 -20.92 15.54
N GLY A 22 -15.47 -21.88 15.60
CA GLY A 22 -15.71 -23.26 15.13
C GLY A 22 -14.55 -23.81 14.30
N GLU A 23 -14.80 -24.92 13.59
CA GLU A 23 -13.79 -25.52 12.74
C GLU A 23 -13.54 -24.68 11.49
N ARG A 24 -12.25 -24.41 11.23
CA ARG A 24 -11.83 -23.57 10.10
C ARG A 24 -12.17 -24.21 8.75
N ASP A 25 -12.04 -25.53 8.61
CA ASP A 25 -12.31 -26.18 7.32
C ASP A 25 -13.79 -26.16 6.97
N ASP A 26 -14.66 -26.39 7.95
CA ASP A 26 -16.12 -26.29 7.77
C ASP A 26 -16.55 -24.87 7.40
N THR A 27 -15.98 -23.85 8.07
CA THR A 27 -16.24 -22.45 7.74
C THR A 27 -15.78 -22.12 6.31
N ARG A 28 -14.61 -22.63 5.89
CA ARG A 28 -14.12 -22.50 4.51
C ARG A 28 -15.11 -23.13 3.53
N ARG A 29 -15.55 -24.38 3.77
CA ARG A 29 -16.50 -25.09 2.92
C ARG A 29 -17.82 -24.33 2.82
N GLN A 30 -18.32 -23.80 3.93
CA GLN A 30 -19.56 -23.02 3.97
C GLN A 30 -19.48 -21.75 3.13
N PHE A 31 -18.36 -21.02 3.18
CA PHE A 31 -18.15 -19.87 2.30
C PHE A 31 -18.13 -20.27 0.83
N VAL A 32 -17.48 -21.38 0.47
CA VAL A 32 -17.46 -21.86 -0.92
C VAL A 32 -18.88 -22.25 -1.38
N LEU A 33 -19.64 -22.97 -0.56
CA LEU A 33 -21.03 -23.32 -0.86
C LEU A 33 -21.89 -22.08 -1.06
N GLN A 34 -21.78 -21.08 -0.18
CA GLN A 34 -22.55 -19.84 -0.28
C GLN A 34 -22.29 -19.11 -1.60
N TYR A 35 -21.03 -18.98 -2.02
CA TYR A 35 -20.66 -18.23 -3.22
C TYR A 35 -20.77 -19.03 -4.52
N THR A 36 -20.96 -20.35 -4.46
CA THR A 36 -21.24 -21.21 -5.63
C THR A 36 -22.71 -21.59 -5.76
N GLY A 37 -23.57 -21.11 -4.87
CA GLY A 37 -24.99 -21.50 -4.84
C GLY A 37 -25.21 -22.98 -4.51
N GLY A 38 -24.35 -23.56 -3.66
CA GLY A 38 -24.42 -24.95 -3.23
C GLY A 38 -23.84 -25.97 -4.21
N ARG A 39 -23.27 -25.54 -5.34
CA ARG A 39 -22.75 -26.44 -6.38
C ARG A 39 -21.51 -27.23 -5.95
N THR A 40 -20.65 -26.65 -5.11
CA THR A 40 -19.43 -27.30 -4.61
C THR A 40 -18.98 -26.65 -3.30
N ASP A 41 -18.28 -27.39 -2.46
CA ASP A 41 -17.58 -26.90 -1.26
C ASP A 41 -16.04 -26.80 -1.47
N SER A 42 -15.58 -27.16 -2.67
CA SER A 42 -14.17 -27.19 -3.04
C SER A 42 -13.74 -25.92 -3.76
N LEU A 43 -12.72 -25.25 -3.23
CA LEU A 43 -12.07 -24.11 -3.89
C LEU A 43 -11.52 -24.47 -5.28
N LYS A 44 -11.23 -25.75 -5.57
CA LYS A 44 -10.71 -26.17 -6.88
C LYS A 44 -11.79 -26.22 -7.96
N GLU A 45 -13.05 -26.29 -7.57
CA GLU A 45 -14.21 -26.47 -8.46
C GLU A 45 -15.02 -25.18 -8.66
N ILE A 46 -14.55 -24.08 -8.05
CA ILE A 46 -15.13 -22.75 -8.20
C ILE A 46 -14.68 -22.11 -9.53
N THR A 47 -15.57 -21.34 -10.14
CA THR A 47 -15.24 -20.51 -11.31
C THR A 47 -14.47 -19.26 -10.90
N ARG A 48 -13.77 -18.64 -11.85
CA ARG A 48 -13.04 -17.38 -11.60
C ARG A 48 -13.92 -16.25 -11.06
N SER A 49 -15.16 -16.11 -11.55
CA SER A 49 -16.10 -15.08 -11.10
C SER A 49 -16.58 -15.31 -9.68
N GLU A 50 -16.97 -16.54 -9.35
CA GLU A 50 -17.38 -16.92 -8.00
C GLU A 50 -16.20 -16.77 -7.02
N TYR A 51 -14.98 -17.15 -7.42
CA TYR A 51 -13.78 -16.96 -6.61
C TYR A 51 -13.51 -15.47 -6.30
N ASN A 52 -13.65 -14.60 -7.31
CA ASN A 52 -13.49 -13.17 -7.12
C ASN A 52 -14.55 -12.61 -6.17
N ALA A 53 -15.82 -12.99 -6.34
CA ALA A 53 -16.91 -12.59 -5.47
C ALA A 53 -16.69 -13.05 -4.02
N LEU A 54 -16.28 -14.32 -3.85
CA LEU A 54 -15.93 -14.91 -2.55
C LEU A 54 -14.82 -14.12 -1.85
N CYS A 55 -13.72 -13.82 -2.56
CA CYS A 55 -12.62 -13.06 -1.98
C CYS A 55 -13.06 -11.64 -1.57
N VAL A 56 -13.84 -10.96 -2.42
CA VAL A 56 -14.36 -9.62 -2.11
C VAL A 56 -15.25 -9.64 -0.87
N GLY A 57 -16.13 -10.64 -0.75
CA GLY A 57 -17.00 -10.78 0.40
C GLY A 57 -16.24 -10.98 1.71
N ILE A 58 -15.23 -11.86 1.70
CA ILE A 58 -14.38 -12.09 2.88
C ILE A 58 -13.54 -10.85 3.22
N GLU A 59 -12.99 -10.17 2.21
CA GLU A 59 -12.24 -8.92 2.41
C GLU A 59 -13.12 -7.82 3.03
N ALA A 60 -14.40 -7.75 2.67
CA ALA A 60 -15.37 -6.85 3.28
C ALA A 60 -15.63 -7.20 4.75
N LEU A 61 -15.80 -8.50 5.08
CA LEU A 61 -15.99 -8.95 6.47
C LEU A 61 -14.78 -8.64 7.36
N THR A 62 -13.56 -8.66 6.81
CA THR A 62 -12.34 -8.31 7.54
C THR A 62 -12.10 -6.80 7.65
N GLY A 63 -12.85 -5.96 6.93
CA GLY A 63 -12.62 -4.52 6.81
C GLY A 63 -11.27 -4.14 6.17
N SER A 64 -10.50 -5.11 5.66
CA SER A 64 -9.13 -4.90 5.21
C SER A 64 -9.07 -4.01 3.96
N HIS A 65 -10.06 -4.12 3.07
CA HIS A 65 -10.11 -3.31 1.85
C HIS A 65 -10.50 -1.86 2.15
N ASP A 66 -11.49 -1.65 3.01
CA ASP A 66 -11.95 -0.32 3.40
C ASP A 66 -10.90 0.43 4.21
N GLU A 67 -10.20 -0.27 5.10
CA GLU A 67 -9.10 0.32 5.86
C GLU A 67 -7.93 0.67 4.93
N LEU A 68 -7.55 -0.18 3.98
CA LEU A 68 -6.51 0.13 2.99
C LEU A 68 -6.90 1.38 2.17
N LYS A 69 -8.14 1.46 1.70
CA LYS A 69 -8.65 2.62 0.95
C LYS A 69 -8.62 3.89 1.80
N ARG A 70 -9.04 3.81 3.06
CA ARG A 70 -9.03 4.92 4.02
C ARG A 70 -7.61 5.41 4.28
N ARG A 71 -6.67 4.50 4.54
CA ARG A 71 -5.25 4.83 4.78
C ARG A 71 -4.59 5.45 3.57
N ARG A 72 -4.84 4.92 2.37
CA ARG A 72 -4.37 5.53 1.11
C ARG A 72 -4.89 6.96 0.95
N SER A 73 -6.18 7.17 1.20
CA SER A 73 -6.79 8.51 1.11
C SER A 73 -6.16 9.50 2.10
N ILE A 74 -5.87 9.06 3.32
CA ILE A 74 -5.18 9.89 4.33
C ILE A 74 -3.79 10.28 3.85
N VAL A 75 -3.01 9.32 3.32
CA VAL A 75 -1.65 9.59 2.85
C VAL A 75 -1.65 10.50 1.63
N LEU A 76 -2.55 10.28 0.66
CA LEU A 76 -2.68 11.16 -0.51
C LEU A 76 -3.03 12.59 -0.10
N LYS A 77 -3.94 12.77 0.86
CA LYS A 77 -4.24 14.10 1.41
C LYS A 77 -3.02 14.76 2.04
N LEU A 78 -2.22 14.01 2.81
CA LEU A 78 -0.98 14.53 3.40
C LEU A 78 0.07 14.89 2.35
N MET A 79 0.12 14.16 1.23
CA MET A 79 0.97 14.48 0.08
C MET A 79 0.53 15.78 -0.59
N GLN A 80 -0.77 15.98 -0.81
CA GLN A 80 -1.32 17.24 -1.33
C GLN A 80 -0.96 18.43 -0.43
N GLU A 81 -1.06 18.26 0.89
CA GLU A 81 -0.67 19.28 1.88
C GLU A 81 0.85 19.58 1.90
N LEU A 82 1.67 18.79 1.20
CA LEU A 82 3.11 18.97 1.00
C LEU A 82 3.44 19.39 -0.44
N ASP A 83 2.45 19.89 -1.19
CA ASP A 83 2.56 20.30 -2.58
C ASP A 83 3.04 19.18 -3.52
N VAL A 84 2.54 17.96 -3.27
CA VAL A 84 2.64 16.84 -4.23
C VAL A 84 1.36 16.78 -5.05
N ASP A 85 1.51 16.87 -6.37
CA ASP A 85 0.43 16.64 -7.31
C ASP A 85 0.03 15.17 -7.29
N THR A 86 -1.12 14.91 -6.67
CA THR A 86 -1.69 13.56 -6.57
C THR A 86 -2.61 13.21 -7.74
N THR A 87 -2.72 14.07 -8.75
CA THR A 87 -3.44 13.74 -9.99
C THR A 87 -2.55 12.93 -10.94
N ASP A 88 -1.22 13.07 -10.80
CA ASP A 88 -0.22 12.29 -11.53
C ASP A 88 0.32 11.10 -10.70
N TRP A 89 0.02 9.89 -11.17
CA TRP A 89 0.51 8.65 -10.57
C TRP A 89 2.03 8.46 -10.64
N ALA A 90 2.70 9.04 -11.65
CA ALA A 90 4.16 8.99 -11.74
C ALA A 90 4.77 9.81 -10.61
N GLN A 91 4.28 11.04 -10.42
CA GLN A 91 4.75 11.93 -9.36
C GLN A 91 4.52 11.35 -7.95
N ILE A 92 3.37 10.71 -7.69
CA ILE A 92 3.11 10.00 -6.43
C ILE A 92 4.15 8.90 -6.20
N ASN A 93 4.41 8.08 -7.23
CA ASN A 93 5.34 6.97 -7.11
C ASN A 93 6.79 7.45 -6.91
N ASP A 94 7.22 8.48 -7.61
CA ASP A 94 8.56 9.05 -7.47
C ASP A 94 8.78 9.63 -6.07
N PHE A 95 7.78 10.34 -5.54
CA PHE A 95 7.81 10.82 -4.16
C PHE A 95 7.93 9.68 -3.14
N CYS A 96 7.17 8.59 -3.30
CA CYS A 96 7.23 7.44 -2.39
C CYS A 96 8.52 6.62 -2.53
N ARG A 97 9.08 6.49 -3.74
CA ARG A 97 10.32 5.75 -4.01
C ARG A 97 11.52 6.32 -3.27
N HIS A 98 11.50 7.61 -2.92
CA HIS A 98 12.59 8.23 -2.20
C HIS A 98 12.83 7.52 -0.84
N PRO A 99 14.07 7.06 -0.53
CA PRO A 99 14.35 6.28 0.70
C PRO A 99 13.97 6.98 2.00
N ARG A 100 14.05 8.33 2.02
CA ARG A 100 13.63 9.13 3.18
C ARG A 100 12.10 9.21 3.37
N ILE A 101 11.30 8.81 2.38
CA ILE A 101 9.83 8.81 2.42
C ILE A 101 9.31 7.41 2.69
N ALA A 102 9.23 6.54 1.67
CA ALA A 102 8.76 5.16 1.82
C ALA A 102 9.72 4.12 1.21
N GLY A 103 10.58 4.49 0.27
CA GLY A 103 11.53 3.59 -0.38
C GLY A 103 10.91 2.62 -1.40
N GLN A 104 9.61 2.74 -1.69
CA GLN A 104 8.88 1.86 -2.62
C GLN A 104 7.69 2.60 -3.25
N PRO A 105 7.20 2.18 -4.43
CA PRO A 105 6.05 2.83 -5.07
C PRO A 105 4.78 2.70 -4.23
N PHE A 106 3.90 3.71 -4.30
CA PHE A 106 2.72 3.85 -3.44
C PHE A 106 1.77 2.65 -3.50
N GLY A 107 1.61 2.06 -4.68
CA GLY A 107 0.75 0.89 -4.87
C GLY A 107 1.20 -0.37 -4.12
N LYS A 108 2.48 -0.47 -3.73
CA LYS A 108 3.03 -1.61 -2.99
C LYS A 108 2.94 -1.47 -1.47
N LEU A 109 2.55 -0.29 -0.97
CA LEU A 109 2.46 -0.03 0.46
C LEU A 109 1.33 -0.86 1.10
N THR A 110 1.68 -1.55 2.17
CA THR A 110 0.74 -2.24 3.07
C THR A 110 0.02 -1.24 3.98
N ILE A 111 -0.95 -1.72 4.77
CA ILE A 111 -1.64 -0.87 5.77
C ILE A 111 -0.64 -0.30 6.78
N ASP A 112 0.29 -1.12 7.27
CA ASP A 112 1.31 -0.70 8.23
C ASP A 112 2.27 0.32 7.62
N ASP A 113 2.69 0.11 6.37
CA ASP A 113 3.51 1.07 5.63
C ASP A 113 2.80 2.41 5.48
N LEU A 114 1.50 2.41 5.15
CA LEU A 114 0.70 3.62 5.01
C LEU A 114 0.52 4.35 6.36
N MET A 115 0.37 3.63 7.46
CA MET A 115 0.30 4.21 8.80
C MET A 115 1.62 4.87 9.19
N ALA A 116 2.75 4.17 8.99
CA ALA A 116 4.08 4.71 9.25
C ALA A 116 4.37 5.93 8.36
N LEU A 117 4.01 5.85 7.07
CA LEU A 117 4.17 6.94 6.12
C LEU A 117 3.33 8.15 6.54
N ALA A 118 2.08 7.98 6.95
CA ALA A 118 1.25 9.10 7.41
C ALA A 118 1.90 9.83 8.61
N THR A 119 2.42 9.11 9.60
CA THR A 119 3.14 9.70 10.75
C THR A 119 4.39 10.46 10.32
N LYS A 120 5.13 9.90 9.36
CA LYS A 120 6.31 10.53 8.78
C LYS A 120 5.96 11.82 8.04
N LEU A 121 4.95 11.81 7.17
CA LEU A 121 4.51 12.99 6.41
C LEU A 121 4.04 14.11 7.34
N ARG A 122 3.30 13.80 8.42
CA ARG A 122 2.94 14.80 9.43
C ARG A 122 4.16 15.42 10.12
N SER A 123 5.19 14.62 10.38
CA SER A 123 6.43 15.10 10.99
C SER A 123 7.25 15.95 10.02
N ILE A 124 7.28 15.58 8.74
CA ILE A 124 7.88 16.35 7.64
C ILE A 124 7.18 17.70 7.50
N LYS A 125 5.84 17.70 7.46
CA LYS A 125 5.02 18.93 7.42
C LYS A 125 5.34 19.87 8.59
N ARG A 126 5.39 19.34 9.82
CA ARG A 126 5.70 20.13 11.03
C ARG A 126 7.09 20.77 10.98
N LYS A 127 8.05 20.12 10.33
CA LYS A 127 9.44 20.61 10.21
C LYS A 127 9.63 21.66 9.11
N GLY A 128 8.56 22.10 8.44
CA GLY A 128 8.64 23.10 7.38
C GLY A 128 9.31 22.57 6.13
N TRP A 129 8.92 21.36 5.71
CA TRP A 129 9.39 20.80 4.44
C TRP A 129 9.10 21.74 3.28
N GLN A 130 10.13 22.02 2.50
CA GLN A 130 10.04 22.70 1.23
C GLN A 130 10.43 21.70 0.16
N ARG A 131 9.50 21.37 -0.73
CA ARG A 131 9.81 20.54 -1.88
C ARG A 131 10.68 21.37 -2.81
N LYS A 132 11.96 21.01 -2.96
CA LYS A 132 12.74 21.50 -4.10
C LYS A 132 12.04 20.97 -5.35
N LYS A 133 11.47 21.86 -6.14
CA LYS A 133 10.92 21.52 -7.44
C LYS A 133 12.15 21.16 -8.28
N ASP A 134 12.30 19.89 -8.64
CA ASP A 134 13.27 19.53 -9.65
C ASP A 134 12.81 20.23 -10.94
N GLU A 135 13.52 21.29 -11.34
CA GLU A 135 13.39 21.84 -12.68
C GLU A 135 13.60 20.69 -13.68
N PRO A 136 12.78 20.59 -14.75
CA PRO A 136 12.92 19.51 -15.70
C PRO A 136 14.35 19.55 -16.24
N ALA A 137 15.11 18.49 -15.94
CA ALA A 137 16.48 18.32 -16.37
C ALA A 137 16.54 18.45 -17.90
N SER A 138 17.01 19.61 -18.38
CA SER A 138 17.57 19.74 -19.71
C SER A 138 18.68 18.71 -19.84
N ALA A 139 18.63 17.91 -20.90
CA ALA A 139 19.53 16.81 -21.14
C ALA A 139 21.03 17.21 -21.14
N THR A 140 21.87 16.23 -20.76
CA THR A 140 23.34 16.07 -20.93
C THR A 140 24.29 16.60 -19.83
N PRO A 141 25.53 16.06 -19.70
CA PRO A 141 25.85 14.76 -19.08
C PRO A 141 26.74 14.90 -17.82
N GLN A 142 26.69 13.88 -16.97
CA GLN A 142 27.55 13.57 -15.79
C GLN A 142 28.62 14.60 -15.43
N GLN A 143 28.51 15.25 -14.25
CA GLN A 143 29.66 15.54 -13.38
C GLN A 143 29.30 15.41 -11.90
N HIS A 144 30.01 14.51 -11.25
CA HIS A 144 30.01 14.24 -9.81
C HIS A 144 30.78 15.36 -9.10
N ILE A 145 30.10 16.20 -8.32
CA ILE A 145 30.76 17.21 -7.47
C ILE A 145 30.26 17.09 -6.03
N THR A 146 31.20 16.64 -5.20
CA THR A 146 31.26 16.62 -3.75
C THR A 146 30.66 17.87 -3.10
N TYR A 147 29.64 17.71 -2.25
CA TYR A 147 29.19 18.81 -1.38
C TYR A 147 30.01 18.81 -0.10
N LEU A 148 30.91 19.78 0.00
CA LEU A 148 31.55 20.23 1.24
C LEU A 148 30.47 20.64 2.24
N ILE A 149 30.41 19.93 3.36
CA ILE A 149 29.63 20.34 4.53
C ILE A 149 30.54 21.26 5.36
N ASN A 150 30.24 22.55 5.38
CA ASN A 150 30.81 23.47 6.36
C ASN A 150 29.98 23.34 7.66
N LEU A 151 30.46 22.49 8.57
CA LEU A 151 29.93 22.38 9.94
C LEU A 151 30.59 23.47 10.78
N ALA A 152 29.86 24.58 10.99
CA ALA A 152 30.14 25.49 12.09
C ALA A 152 29.95 24.72 13.40
N GLY A 153 31.07 24.35 14.03
CA GLY A 153 31.18 23.73 15.34
C GLY A 153 32.10 24.56 16.22
N ASN A 154 31.49 25.21 17.19
CA ASN A 154 32.06 26.10 18.19
C ASN A 154 33.03 25.37 19.16
N GLY A 155 34.15 26.00 19.52
CA GLY A 155 34.76 25.87 20.86
C GLY A 155 36.18 25.30 20.95
N MET A 156 37.16 26.16 21.25
CA MET A 156 37.88 26.12 22.54
C MET A 156 38.61 27.46 22.77
N LYS A 157 38.24 28.12 23.87
CA LYS A 157 38.94 29.27 24.43
C LYS A 157 40.01 28.79 25.39
N SER A 158 41.11 29.54 25.38
CA SER A 158 42.22 29.67 26.35
C SER A 158 43.16 28.49 26.50
#